data_AF-A0A7V7RPI8-F1
#
_entry.id   AF-A0A7V7RPI8-F1
#
_cell.length_a   1.000
_cell.length_b   1.000
_cell.length_c   1.000
_cell.angle_alpha   90.00
_cell.angle_beta   90.00
_cell.angle_gamma   90.00
#
_symmetry.space_group_name_H-M   'P 1'
#
loop_
_entity.id
_entity.type
_entity.pdbx_description
1 polymer ?
#
loop_
_entity_poly.entity_id
_entity_poly.type
_entity_poly.pdbx_seq_one_letter_code
_entity_poly.pdbx_strand_id
1 'polypeptide(L)'
;MRKSSRMDEPFNELNRINRSNRQKQQTRHRIIRAIEHSRKKKRHIIPRFLTAIFAISACFLFSYIMIFADDILEDKVAVGTLKAENIEYIVVSPSLSDSAFSAIEYSYTKGQSIIQDPSYSKIVTEMINHSKEEEYLPVTAAKYDIMLVFSENKQLKMKFWEENEQYFIKTLGSEQLYKLEGDEGKAFINMIRMIVPN
;
A
#
# COMPACT_ATOMS: atom_id res chain seq x y z
N MET A 1 -0.50 -18.22 -43.89
CA MET A 1 -1.75 -18.39 -44.67
C MET A 1 -2.10 -19.87 -44.78
N ARG A 2 -3.12 -20.38 -44.08
CA ARG A 2 -3.67 -21.75 -44.25
C ARG A 2 -4.99 -21.85 -43.46
N LYS A 3 -6.11 -21.39 -44.04
CA LYS A 3 -7.46 -21.59 -43.47
C LYS A 3 -8.59 -21.64 -44.51
N SER A 4 -8.27 -21.58 -45.82
CA SER A 4 -9.27 -21.74 -46.90
C SER A 4 -9.61 -23.21 -47.18
N SER A 5 -8.64 -24.14 -47.02
CA SER A 5 -8.81 -25.51 -47.55
C SER A 5 -9.92 -26.35 -46.90
N ARG A 6 -10.37 -26.04 -45.68
CA ARG A 6 -11.42 -26.82 -45.00
C ARG A 6 -12.85 -26.50 -45.49
N MET A 7 -13.06 -25.37 -46.17
CA MET A 7 -14.38 -25.08 -46.74
C MET A 7 -14.51 -25.59 -48.18
N ASP A 8 -13.41 -25.81 -48.89
CA ASP A 8 -13.43 -26.17 -50.31
C ASP A 8 -13.82 -27.63 -50.54
N GLU A 9 -13.49 -28.52 -49.61
CA GLU A 9 -13.81 -29.96 -49.63
C GLU A 9 -15.31 -30.26 -49.75
N PRO A 10 -16.19 -29.75 -48.86
CA PRO A 10 -17.63 -30.00 -48.97
C PRO A 10 -18.27 -29.34 -50.22
N PHE A 11 -17.69 -28.25 -50.74
CA PHE A 11 -18.18 -27.62 -51.97
C PHE A 11 -17.72 -28.35 -53.24
N ASN A 12 -16.61 -29.07 -53.19
CA ASN A 12 -16.13 -29.96 -54.25
C ASN A 12 -16.93 -31.26 -54.31
N GLU A 13 -17.37 -31.80 -53.18
CA GLU A 13 -18.30 -32.94 -53.15
C GLU A 13 -19.65 -32.60 -53.78
N LEU A 14 -20.19 -31.40 -53.51
CA LEU A 14 -21.40 -30.90 -54.15
C LEU A 14 -21.31 -30.84 -55.69
N ASN A 15 -20.10 -30.65 -56.23
CA ASN A 15 -19.89 -30.62 -57.68
C ASN A 15 -19.89 -32.02 -58.31
N ARG A 16 -19.53 -33.07 -57.56
CA ARG A 16 -19.52 -34.47 -58.02
C ARG A 16 -20.91 -35.08 -58.16
N ILE A 17 -21.93 -34.48 -57.53
CA ILE A 17 -23.32 -34.95 -57.61
C ILE A 17 -23.93 -34.48 -58.95
N ASN A 18 -24.54 -35.40 -59.71
CA ASN A 18 -25.14 -35.08 -61.01
C ASN A 18 -26.52 -34.40 -60.82
N ARG A 19 -26.49 -33.07 -60.64
CA ARG A 19 -27.66 -32.20 -60.42
C ARG A 19 -27.47 -30.89 -61.20
N SER A 20 -28.57 -30.19 -61.49
CA SER A 20 -28.51 -28.94 -62.27
C SER A 20 -27.69 -27.86 -61.53
N ASN A 21 -26.98 -27.04 -62.31
CA ASN A 21 -26.11 -25.98 -61.76
C ASN A 21 -26.88 -24.99 -60.87
N ARG A 22 -28.17 -24.76 -61.17
CA ARG A 22 -29.06 -23.89 -60.38
C ARG A 22 -29.30 -24.45 -58.97
N GLN A 23 -29.50 -25.77 -58.85
CA GLN A 23 -29.66 -26.42 -57.54
C GLN A 23 -28.36 -26.42 -56.73
N LYS A 24 -27.21 -26.59 -57.40
CA LYS A 24 -25.89 -26.50 -56.74
C LYS A 24 -25.65 -25.10 -56.17
N GLN A 25 -25.95 -24.04 -56.93
CA GLN A 25 -25.83 -22.65 -56.46
C GLN A 25 -26.75 -22.34 -55.28
N GLN A 26 -28.01 -22.78 -55.33
CA GLN A 26 -28.95 -22.59 -54.21
C GLN A 26 -28.47 -23.28 -52.93
N THR A 27 -27.93 -24.49 -53.06
CA THR A 27 -27.40 -25.25 -51.91
C THR A 27 -26.18 -24.56 -51.32
N ARG A 28 -25.25 -24.09 -52.15
CA ARG A 28 -24.09 -23.30 -51.69
C ARG A 28 -24.52 -22.07 -50.91
N HIS A 29 -25.51 -21.34 -51.42
CA HIS A 29 -26.00 -20.13 -50.78
C HIS A 29 -26.67 -20.41 -49.42
N ARG A 30 -27.40 -21.52 -49.30
CA ARG A 30 -27.97 -21.98 -48.02
C ARG A 30 -26.89 -22.34 -46.99
N ILE A 31 -25.84 -23.05 -47.41
CA ILE A 31 -24.73 -23.45 -46.53
C ILE A 31 -23.99 -22.20 -46.01
N ILE A 32 -23.67 -21.25 -46.90
CA ILE A 32 -22.99 -20.00 -46.52
C ILE A 32 -23.84 -19.22 -45.49
N ARG A 33 -25.14 -19.07 -45.74
CA ARG A 33 -26.05 -18.40 -44.79
C ARG A 33 -26.11 -19.12 -43.44
N ALA A 34 -26.16 -20.45 -43.44
CA ALA A 34 -26.19 -21.23 -42.20
C ALA A 34 -24.90 -21.07 -41.38
N ILE A 35 -23.74 -21.07 -42.05
CA ILE A 35 -22.43 -20.81 -41.42
C ILE A 35 -22.40 -19.40 -40.82
N GLU A 36 -22.84 -18.39 -41.56
CA GLU A 36 -22.87 -17.00 -41.09
C GLU A 36 -23.80 -16.83 -39.87
N HIS A 37 -24.98 -17.46 -39.91
CA HIS A 37 -25.94 -17.42 -38.81
C HIS A 37 -25.44 -18.17 -37.56
N SER A 38 -24.67 -19.24 -37.73
CA SER A 38 -24.05 -19.97 -36.61
C SER A 38 -22.91 -19.18 -35.96
N ARG A 39 -22.14 -18.40 -36.73
CA ARG A 39 -21.07 -17.53 -36.23
C ARG A 39 -21.62 -16.35 -35.42
N LYS A 40 -22.76 -15.77 -35.82
CA LYS A 40 -23.42 -14.70 -35.06
C LYS A 40 -23.90 -15.16 -33.68
N LYS A 41 -24.32 -16.43 -33.53
CA LYS A 41 -24.72 -17.01 -32.22
C LYS A 41 -23.56 -17.28 -31.25
N LYS A 42 -22.31 -17.35 -31.72
CA LYS A 42 -21.12 -17.70 -30.89
C LYS A 42 -20.31 -16.52 -30.37
N ARG A 43 -20.68 -15.27 -30.68
CA ARG A 43 -20.06 -14.12 -30.00
C ARG A 43 -20.60 -14.09 -28.58
N HIS A 44 -19.76 -14.45 -27.60
CA HIS A 44 -20.06 -14.25 -26.20
C HIS A 44 -20.42 -12.79 -25.98
N ILE A 45 -21.71 -12.54 -25.77
CA ILE A 45 -22.23 -11.27 -25.29
C ILE A 45 -21.87 -11.28 -23.81
N ILE A 46 -20.67 -10.83 -23.46
CA ILE A 46 -20.43 -10.40 -22.08
C ILE A 46 -21.47 -9.31 -21.86
N PRO A 47 -22.41 -9.50 -20.94
CA PRO A 47 -23.52 -8.59 -20.86
C PRO A 47 -22.98 -7.25 -20.35
N ARG A 48 -23.35 -6.16 -21.03
CA ARG A 48 -22.81 -4.82 -20.80
C ARG A 48 -22.93 -4.33 -19.34
N PHE A 49 -23.84 -4.93 -18.56
CA PHE A 49 -23.98 -4.64 -17.13
C PHE A 49 -22.76 -5.11 -16.31
N LEU A 50 -22.15 -6.25 -16.67
CA LEU A 50 -20.98 -6.79 -15.96
C LEU A 50 -19.78 -5.87 -16.14
N THR A 51 -19.57 -5.37 -17.37
CA THR A 51 -18.52 -4.38 -17.64
C THR A 51 -18.76 -3.04 -16.94
N ALA A 52 -20.02 -2.64 -16.77
CA ALA A 52 -20.37 -1.41 -16.05
C ALA A 52 -20.10 -1.53 -14.55
N ILE A 53 -20.44 -2.67 -13.93
CA ILE A 53 -20.15 -2.93 -12.51
C ILE A 53 -18.64 -2.93 -12.26
N PHE A 54 -17.85 -3.59 -13.11
CA PHE A 54 -16.39 -3.58 -12.99
C PHE A 54 -15.80 -2.16 -13.11
N ALA A 55 -16.31 -1.35 -14.05
CA ALA A 55 -15.87 0.04 -14.21
C ALA A 55 -16.20 0.88 -12.97
N ILE A 56 -17.41 0.75 -12.43
CA ILE A 56 -17.83 1.46 -11.21
C ILE A 56 -16.98 1.02 -10.01
N SER A 57 -16.75 -0.29 -9.83
CA SER A 57 -15.89 -0.79 -8.75
C SER A 57 -14.44 -0.30 -8.87
N ALA A 58 -13.91 -0.22 -10.09
CA ALA A 58 -12.57 0.31 -10.32
C ALA A 58 -12.49 1.82 -10.01
N CYS A 59 -13.52 2.59 -10.37
CA CYS A 59 -13.60 4.01 -9.99
C CYS A 59 -13.69 4.20 -8.47
N PHE A 60 -14.50 3.42 -7.77
CA PHE A 60 -14.57 3.48 -6.30
C PHE A 60 -13.24 3.10 -5.65
N LEU A 61 -12.58 2.05 -6.14
CA LEU A 61 -11.28 1.63 -5.64
C LEU A 61 -10.21 2.70 -5.91
N PHE A 62 -10.24 3.34 -7.08
CA PHE A 62 -9.33 4.42 -7.44
C PHE A 62 -9.56 5.69 -6.62
N SER A 63 -10.82 6.07 -6.37
CA SER A 63 -11.16 7.20 -5.50
C SER A 63 -10.78 6.90 -4.05
N TYR A 64 -11.00 5.67 -3.57
CA TYR A 64 -10.52 5.25 -2.25
C TYR A 64 -9.00 5.34 -2.17
N ILE A 65 -8.29 4.80 -3.16
CA ILE A 65 -6.83 4.92 -3.23
C ILE A 65 -6.43 6.39 -3.26
N MET A 66 -7.03 7.26 -4.08
CA MET A 66 -6.66 8.68 -4.12
C MET A 66 -6.89 9.41 -2.79
N ILE A 67 -8.02 9.18 -2.12
CA ILE A 67 -8.35 9.82 -0.84
C ILE A 67 -7.39 9.36 0.27
N PHE A 68 -7.03 8.07 0.30
CA PHE A 68 -6.10 7.52 1.29
C PHE A 68 -4.64 7.53 0.83
N ALA A 69 -4.37 7.87 -0.44
CA ALA A 69 -3.01 7.96 -0.98
C ALA A 69 -2.33 9.21 -0.50
N ASP A 70 -3.04 10.30 -0.24
CA ASP A 70 -2.44 11.49 0.38
C ASP A 70 -1.94 11.15 1.80
N ASP A 71 -2.70 10.38 2.61
CA ASP A 71 -2.22 9.85 3.90
C ASP A 71 -1.01 8.91 3.76
N ILE A 72 -0.92 8.12 2.68
CA ILE A 72 0.18 7.16 2.45
C ILE A 72 1.40 7.82 1.76
N LEU A 73 1.20 8.91 1.01
CA LEU A 73 2.24 9.65 0.29
C LEU A 73 2.82 10.77 1.16
N GLU A 74 2.04 11.43 2.02
CA GLU A 74 2.58 12.36 3.02
C GLU A 74 3.48 11.64 4.04
N ASP A 75 3.17 10.36 4.38
CA ASP A 75 4.05 9.51 5.20
C ASP A 75 5.41 9.22 4.53
N LYS A 76 5.54 9.45 3.20
CA LYS A 76 6.81 9.34 2.47
C LYS A 76 7.59 10.66 2.35
N VAL A 77 6.97 11.82 2.61
CA VAL A 77 7.64 13.12 2.42
C VAL A 77 8.63 13.44 3.56
N ALA A 78 8.63 12.68 4.65
CA ALA A 78 9.63 12.80 5.72
C ALA A 78 10.84 11.85 5.58
N VAL A 79 10.98 11.09 4.48
CA VAL A 79 12.03 10.05 4.33
C VAL A 79 13.24 10.55 3.53
N GLY A 80 13.65 11.80 3.75
CA GLY A 80 14.86 12.36 3.12
C GLY A 80 15.97 12.72 4.11
N THR A 81 15.64 12.87 5.39
CA THR A 81 16.54 13.10 6.52
C THR A 81 15.64 13.19 7.74
N LEU A 82 15.86 12.35 8.75
CA LEU A 82 15.10 12.43 10.00
C LEU A 82 15.37 13.82 10.62
N LYS A 83 14.44 14.75 10.44
CA LYS A 83 14.50 16.09 11.02
C LYS A 83 13.19 16.38 11.71
N ALA A 84 13.29 16.81 12.95
CA ALA A 84 12.15 17.27 13.72
C ALA A 84 12.25 18.78 13.92
N GLU A 85 11.17 19.48 13.61
CA GLU A 85 11.00 20.91 13.87
C GLU A 85 9.55 21.16 14.29
N ASN A 86 9.31 22.05 15.27
CA ASN A 86 7.97 22.45 15.70
C ASN A 86 7.07 21.29 16.20
N ILE A 87 7.60 20.42 17.07
CA ILE A 87 6.80 19.37 17.73
C ILE A 87 5.80 20.04 18.70
N GLU A 88 4.51 19.91 18.44
CA GLU A 88 3.43 20.43 19.29
C GLU A 88 3.24 19.54 20.52
N TYR A 89 3.19 18.23 20.32
CA TYR A 89 3.11 17.27 21.42
C TYR A 89 3.61 15.88 20.98
N ILE A 90 3.91 15.05 21.98
CA ILE A 90 4.48 13.71 21.79
C ILE A 90 3.52 12.70 22.41
N VAL A 91 3.24 11.62 21.71
CA VAL A 91 2.50 10.46 22.25
C VAL A 91 3.47 9.29 22.36
N VAL A 92 3.54 8.68 23.54
CA VAL A 92 4.41 7.53 23.81
C VAL A 92 3.59 6.37 24.35
N SER A 93 3.88 5.16 23.86
CA SER A 93 3.30 3.90 24.31
C SER A 93 4.36 2.81 24.37
N PRO A 94 4.29 1.84 25.29
CA PRO A 94 5.07 0.61 25.19
C PRO A 94 4.82 -0.07 23.85
N SER A 95 5.88 -0.53 23.19
CA SER A 95 5.74 -1.22 21.91
C SER A 95 5.28 -2.65 22.12
N LEU A 96 4.31 -3.10 21.31
CA LEU A 96 3.79 -4.48 21.35
C LEU A 96 4.57 -5.43 20.42
N SER A 97 5.08 -4.91 19.31
CA SER A 97 5.89 -5.66 18.34
C SER A 97 6.67 -4.70 17.45
N ASP A 98 7.65 -5.22 16.70
CA ASP A 98 8.42 -4.42 15.75
C ASP A 98 7.62 -4.01 14.49
N SER A 99 6.50 -4.68 14.22
CA SER A 99 5.67 -4.45 13.03
C SER A 99 4.38 -3.68 13.28
N ALA A 100 3.86 -3.68 14.50
CA ALA A 100 2.63 -2.98 14.87
C ALA A 100 2.95 -1.69 15.63
N PHE A 101 2.14 -0.65 15.43
CA PHE A 101 2.29 0.64 16.10
C PHE A 101 1.11 0.88 17.05
N SER A 102 1.39 1.24 18.30
CA SER A 102 0.41 1.28 19.39
C SER A 102 0.09 2.66 19.94
N ALA A 103 0.94 3.67 19.71
CA ALA A 103 0.67 5.04 20.14
C ALA A 103 -0.46 5.65 19.29
N ILE A 104 -1.57 6.02 19.93
CA ILE A 104 -2.79 6.50 19.26
C ILE A 104 -3.13 7.91 19.76
N GLU A 105 -3.36 8.83 18.83
CA GLU A 105 -3.83 10.19 19.11
C GLU A 105 -5.19 10.16 19.81
N TYR A 106 -5.40 11.01 20.81
CA TYR A 106 -6.67 11.11 21.58
C TYR A 106 -7.08 9.85 22.38
N SER A 107 -6.17 8.89 22.54
CA SER A 107 -6.41 7.69 23.32
C SER A 107 -5.85 7.84 24.73
N TYR A 108 -6.71 8.02 25.73
CA TYR A 108 -6.33 7.93 27.15
C TYR A 108 -6.20 6.46 27.63
N THR A 109 -5.82 5.57 26.72
CA THR A 109 -5.71 4.15 27.04
C THR A 109 -4.59 3.94 28.06
N LYS A 110 -4.84 3.07 29.04
CA LYS A 110 -3.89 2.76 30.11
C LYS A 110 -2.54 2.34 29.51
N GLY A 111 -1.47 3.04 29.89
CA GLY A 111 -0.11 2.78 29.40
C GLY A 111 0.37 3.73 28.29
N GLN A 112 -0.49 4.61 27.76
CA GLN A 112 -0.08 5.67 26.84
C GLN A 112 0.02 7.01 27.56
N SER A 113 0.96 7.85 27.11
CA SER A 113 1.19 9.18 27.67
C SER A 113 1.28 10.23 26.57
N ILE A 114 0.51 11.31 26.72
CA ILE A 114 0.54 12.49 25.85
C ILE A 114 1.34 13.58 26.58
N ILE A 115 2.41 14.06 25.96
CA ILE A 115 3.36 15.02 26.52
C ILE A 115 3.23 16.32 25.73
N GLN A 116 2.78 17.37 26.39
CA GLN A 116 2.59 18.72 25.81
C GLN A 116 3.61 19.75 26.37
N ASP A 117 4.56 19.32 27.18
CA ASP A 117 5.56 20.23 27.76
C ASP A 117 6.68 20.54 26.74
N PRO A 118 6.90 21.84 26.42
CA PRO A 118 7.89 22.26 25.43
C PRO A 118 9.32 21.81 25.71
N SER A 119 9.68 21.59 26.97
CA SER A 119 11.01 21.13 27.37
C SER A 119 11.31 19.75 26.77
N TYR A 120 10.30 18.87 26.75
CA TYR A 120 10.44 17.54 26.14
C TYR A 120 10.48 17.62 24.62
N SER A 121 9.67 18.48 24.00
CA SER A 121 9.75 18.73 22.56
C SER A 121 11.15 19.15 22.13
N LYS A 122 11.83 19.98 22.94
CA LYS A 122 13.23 20.38 22.68
C LYS A 122 14.20 19.20 22.77
N ILE A 123 14.12 18.39 23.82
CA ILE A 123 14.98 17.20 24.00
C ILE A 123 14.83 16.25 22.82
N VAL A 124 13.59 15.96 22.42
CA VAL A 124 13.31 15.06 21.29
C VAL A 124 13.80 15.64 19.97
N THR A 125 13.66 16.94 19.78
CA THR A 125 14.16 17.64 18.59
C THR A 125 15.68 17.53 18.48
N GLU A 126 16.41 17.83 19.56
CA GLU A 126 17.87 17.71 19.59
C GLU A 126 18.31 16.26 19.32
N MET A 127 17.71 15.31 20.03
CA MET A 127 17.97 13.87 19.89
C MET A 127 17.80 13.39 18.43
N ILE A 128 16.73 13.80 17.77
CA ILE A 128 16.46 13.41 16.38
C ILE A 128 17.47 14.03 15.44
N ASN A 129 17.72 15.33 15.58
CA ASN A 129 18.57 16.07 14.65
C ASN A 129 20.06 15.72 14.80
N HIS A 130 20.48 15.17 15.93
CA HIS A 130 21.85 14.67 16.17
C HIS A 130 22.01 13.17 15.93
N SER A 131 20.91 12.46 15.67
CA SER A 131 20.97 11.03 15.36
C SER A 131 21.75 10.78 14.06
N LYS A 132 22.43 9.63 14.00
CA LYS A 132 23.20 9.23 12.81
C LYS A 132 22.67 7.93 12.26
N GLU A 133 22.64 7.83 10.93
CA GLU A 133 22.32 6.58 10.26
C GLU A 133 23.27 5.48 10.70
N GLU A 134 22.71 4.29 10.93
CA GLU A 134 23.40 3.13 11.43
C GLU A 134 22.94 1.90 10.63
N GLU A 135 23.90 1.06 10.23
CA GLU A 135 23.61 -0.16 9.46
C GLU A 135 23.25 -1.35 10.36
N TYR A 136 23.61 -1.25 11.64
CA TYR A 136 23.28 -2.26 12.65
C TYR A 136 21.76 -2.37 12.84
N LEU A 137 21.24 -3.60 12.94
CA LEU A 137 19.85 -3.88 13.29
C LEU A 137 19.77 -4.42 14.73
N PRO A 138 19.02 -3.78 15.64
CA PRO A 138 18.81 -4.25 17.00
C PRO A 138 18.25 -5.68 16.99
N VAL A 139 18.77 -6.51 17.88
CA VAL A 139 18.28 -7.89 18.09
C VAL A 139 17.13 -7.90 19.10
N THR A 140 17.09 -6.88 19.95
CA THR A 140 16.01 -6.68 20.93
C THR A 140 14.73 -6.18 20.27
N ALA A 141 13.59 -6.48 20.88
CA ALA A 141 12.31 -5.91 20.47
C ALA A 141 12.26 -4.41 20.79
N ALA A 142 11.53 -3.65 19.96
CA ALA A 142 11.26 -2.24 20.23
C ALA A 142 10.65 -2.08 21.63
N LYS A 143 11.11 -1.07 22.36
CA LYS A 143 10.64 -0.76 23.72
C LYS A 143 9.43 0.15 23.69
N TYR A 144 9.46 1.17 22.83
CA TYR A 144 8.42 2.19 22.76
C TYR A 144 8.03 2.52 21.32
N ASP A 145 6.75 2.82 21.16
CA ASP A 145 6.18 3.49 20.01
C ASP A 145 6.01 4.97 20.35
N ILE A 146 6.55 5.83 19.50
CA ILE A 146 6.59 7.28 19.70
C ILE A 146 5.96 7.93 18.48
N MET A 147 4.97 8.78 18.71
CA MET A 147 4.36 9.61 17.67
C MET A 147 4.64 11.06 18.00
N LEU A 148 5.33 11.75 17.10
CA LEU A 148 5.49 13.20 17.16
C LEU A 148 4.36 13.82 16.38
N VAL A 149 3.67 14.78 16.98
CA VAL A 149 2.65 15.57 16.28
C VAL A 149 3.18 16.97 16.10
N PHE A 150 3.17 17.42 14.85
CA PHE A 150 3.58 18.75 14.42
C PHE A 150 2.35 19.58 14.06
N SER A 151 2.58 20.87 13.82
CA SER A 151 1.53 21.74 13.29
C SER A 151 0.92 21.22 12.00
N GLU A 152 -0.35 21.58 11.78
CA GLU A 152 -1.17 21.10 10.66
C GLU A 152 -1.46 19.59 10.72
N ASN A 153 -1.43 18.99 11.91
CA ASN A 153 -1.68 17.55 12.16
C ASN A 153 -0.73 16.61 11.42
N LYS A 154 0.47 17.07 11.04
CA LYS A 154 1.51 16.19 10.51
C LYS A 154 2.04 15.30 11.62
N GLN A 155 2.26 14.02 11.31
CA GLN A 155 2.69 13.03 12.30
C GLN A 155 3.96 12.33 11.86
N LEU A 156 4.88 12.09 12.79
CA LEU A 156 6.03 11.21 12.58
C LEU A 156 5.95 10.04 13.58
N LYS A 157 5.78 8.85 13.05
CA LYS A 157 5.68 7.61 13.83
C LYS A 157 7.04 6.92 13.86
N MET A 158 7.51 6.60 15.06
CA MET A 158 8.84 6.05 15.29
C MET A 158 8.80 4.94 16.32
N LYS A 159 9.73 3.99 16.17
CA LYS A 159 10.02 2.97 17.15
C LYS A 159 11.36 3.25 17.82
N PHE A 160 11.46 2.88 19.08
CA PHE A 160 12.65 3.08 19.90
C PHE A 160 13.16 1.76 20.47
N TRP A 161 14.47 1.53 20.39
CA TRP A 161 15.16 0.38 20.94
C TRP A 161 16.18 0.80 21.99
N GLU A 162 16.40 -0.08 22.97
CA GLU A 162 17.44 0.02 23.98
C GLU A 162 18.17 -1.32 24.05
N GLU A 163 19.44 -1.35 23.65
CA GLU A 163 20.28 -2.55 23.59
C GLU A 163 21.70 -2.23 24.05
N ASN A 164 22.18 -2.90 25.10
CA ASN A 164 23.54 -2.73 25.63
C ASN A 164 23.92 -1.25 25.89
N GLU A 165 23.01 -0.47 26.50
CA GLU A 165 23.15 0.98 26.74
C GLU A 165 23.25 1.85 25.48
N GLN A 166 22.95 1.28 24.31
CA GLN A 166 22.80 2.00 23.05
C GLN A 166 21.33 2.15 22.71
N TYR A 167 20.99 3.28 22.08
CA TYR A 167 19.62 3.65 21.78
C TYR A 167 19.47 3.89 20.29
N PHE A 168 18.39 3.35 19.73
CA PHE A 168 18.13 3.41 18.31
C PHE A 168 16.70 3.83 18.05
N ILE A 169 16.50 4.55 16.94
CA ILE A 169 15.19 4.94 16.46
C ILE A 169 15.01 4.58 14.99
N LYS A 170 13.79 4.19 14.62
CA LYS A 170 13.39 3.89 13.24
C LYS A 170 12.05 4.55 12.97
N THR A 171 11.92 5.25 11.86
CA THR A 171 10.63 5.73 11.39
C THR A 171 9.81 4.59 10.81
N LEU A 172 8.51 4.59 11.07
CA LEU A 172 7.60 3.61 10.48
C LEU A 172 7.57 3.80 8.96
N GLY A 173 7.74 2.72 8.20
CA GLY A 173 7.77 2.78 6.72
C GLY A 173 9.12 3.13 6.09
N SER A 174 10.13 3.51 6.90
CA SER A 174 11.53 3.58 6.45
C SER A 174 12.26 2.30 6.79
N GLU A 175 13.30 1.95 6.02
CA GLU A 175 14.25 0.88 6.42
C GLU A 175 15.48 1.41 7.15
N GLN A 176 15.70 2.73 7.13
CA GLN A 176 16.84 3.35 7.80
C GLN A 176 16.66 3.38 9.31
N LEU A 177 17.68 2.88 10.01
CA LEU A 177 17.82 3.00 11.45
C LEU A 177 18.77 4.14 11.78
N TYR A 178 18.46 4.86 12.85
CA TYR A 178 19.32 5.89 13.40
C TYR A 178 19.75 5.52 14.80
N LYS A 179 21.04 5.67 15.08
CA LYS A 179 21.60 5.57 16.42
C LYS A 179 21.58 6.95 17.08
N LEU A 180 21.16 6.99 18.34
CA LEU A 180 21.25 8.18 19.16
C LEU A 180 22.66 8.31 19.73
N GLU A 181 23.26 9.49 19.58
CA GLU A 181 24.62 9.77 20.00
C GLU A 181 24.65 10.42 21.39
N GLY A 182 25.73 10.18 22.14
CA GLY A 182 25.95 10.81 23.45
C GLY A 182 24.91 10.42 24.53
N ASP A 183 24.62 11.36 25.42
CA ASP A 183 23.70 11.17 26.56
C ASP A 183 22.23 11.39 26.21
N GLU A 184 21.90 11.74 24.96
CA GLU A 184 20.55 12.14 24.53
C GLU A 184 19.55 10.98 24.63
N GLY A 185 19.92 9.78 24.18
CA GLY A 185 19.08 8.59 24.32
C GLY A 185 18.83 8.22 25.78
N LYS A 186 19.82 8.46 26.66
CA LYS A 186 19.69 8.24 28.11
C LYS A 186 18.80 9.30 28.76
N ALA A 187 18.86 10.55 28.33
CA ALA A 187 17.96 11.60 28.80
C ALA A 187 16.51 11.29 28.39
N PHE A 188 16.32 10.88 27.15
CA PHE A 188 15.01 10.55 26.59
C PHE A 188 14.37 9.32 27.25
N ILE A 189 15.11 8.23 27.45
CA ILE A 189 14.58 7.03 28.11
C ILE A 189 14.20 7.30 29.57
N ASN A 190 14.99 8.12 30.29
CA ASN A 190 14.68 8.51 31.65
C ASN A 190 13.40 9.35 31.72
N MET A 191 13.23 10.27 30.76
CA MET A 191 11.98 11.01 30.56
C MET A 191 10.80 10.06 30.35
N ILE A 192 10.90 9.10 29.42
CA ILE A 192 9.79 8.17 29.13
C ILE A 192 9.43 7.35 30.37
N ARG A 193 10.44 6.80 31.07
CA ARG A 193 10.23 5.97 32.27
C ARG A 193 9.56 6.71 33.43
N MET A 194 9.66 8.05 33.49
CA MET A 194 8.95 8.85 34.49
C MET A 194 7.44 8.97 34.19
N ILE A 195 7.04 8.80 32.93
CA ILE A 195 5.70 9.16 32.43
C ILE A 195 4.92 7.92 31.99
N VAL A 196 5.61 6.88 31.52
CA VAL A 196 5.03 5.60 31.10
C VAL A 196 5.36 4.54 32.16
N PRO A 197 4.38 4.02 32.91
CA PRO A 197 4.62 2.93 33.86
C PRO A 197 5.02 1.65 33.11
N ASN A 198 6.00 0.91 33.65
CA ASN A 198 6.43 -0.40 33.14
C ASN A 198 5.31 -1.42 33.09
#